data_AF-A0A1A9BQK3-F1
#
_entry.id   AF-A0A1A9BQK3-F1
#
_cell.length_a   1.000
_cell.length_b   1.000
_cell.length_c   1.000
_cell.angle_alpha   90.00
_cell.angle_beta   90.00
_cell.angle_gamma   90.00
#
_symmetry.space_group_name_H-M   'P 1'
#
loop_
_entity.id
_entity.type
_entity.pdbx_description
1 polymer ?
#
loop_
_entity_poly.entity_id
_entity_poly.type
_entity_poly.pdbx_seq_one_letter_code
_entity_poly.pdbx_strand_id
1 'polypeptide(L)'
;MLIGDVTVGRLVPPHRRPRLGVPLLILLATPYTLFALHPSVPLAALAATLASVGFGASLIQQERLLRLTPDDLSGHALGLHSAGMLTFQGLSATLAGVVAQLTSPATAMTLVAAASLSVTLTLAKGLHAPLELSKTVEHRPTS
;
A
#
# COMPACT_ATOMS: atom_id res chain seq x y z
N MET A 1 -7.36 -8.33 -5.55
CA MET A 1 -6.75 -8.97 -4.36
C MET A 1 -6.20 -10.35 -4.72
N LEU A 2 -7.02 -11.39 -4.92
CA LEU A 2 -6.54 -12.76 -5.16
C LEU A 2 -5.48 -12.88 -6.28
N ILE A 3 -5.68 -12.24 -7.44
CA ILE A 3 -4.71 -12.30 -8.55
C ILE A 3 -3.41 -11.57 -8.20
N GLY A 4 -3.47 -10.36 -7.61
CA GLY A 4 -2.29 -9.61 -7.19
C GLY A 4 -1.49 -10.33 -6.11
N ASP A 5 -2.19 -10.93 -5.13
CA ASP A 5 -1.59 -11.72 -4.05
C ASP A 5 -0.97 -13.02 -4.59
N VAL A 6 -1.59 -13.67 -5.59
CA VAL A 6 -1.04 -14.86 -6.26
C VAL A 6 0.15 -14.51 -7.15
N THR A 7 0.10 -13.40 -7.88
CA THR A 7 1.19 -12.92 -8.74
C THR A 7 2.41 -12.57 -7.90
N VAL A 8 2.26 -11.79 -6.83
CA VAL A 8 3.39 -11.41 -5.96
C VAL A 8 3.85 -12.60 -5.10
N GLY A 9 2.92 -13.39 -4.56
CA GLY A 9 3.23 -14.56 -3.74
C GLY A 9 3.97 -15.67 -4.49
N ARG A 10 3.68 -15.89 -5.78
CA ARG A 10 4.31 -16.94 -6.60
C ARG A 10 5.50 -16.47 -7.43
N LEU A 11 5.52 -15.23 -7.93
CA LEU A 11 6.56 -14.78 -8.86
C LEU A 11 7.71 -14.02 -8.18
N VAL A 12 7.56 -13.59 -6.92
CA VAL A 12 8.58 -12.79 -6.23
C VAL A 12 9.31 -13.62 -5.17
N PRO A 13 10.62 -13.92 -5.39
CA PRO A 13 11.45 -14.57 -4.40
C PRO A 13 11.51 -13.79 -3.08
N PRO A 14 11.54 -14.45 -1.90
CA PRO A 14 11.53 -13.81 -0.58
C PRO A 14 12.60 -12.72 -0.41
N HIS A 15 13.76 -12.90 -1.04
CA HIS A 15 14.91 -12.00 -1.00
C HIS A 15 14.67 -10.65 -1.71
N ARG A 16 13.69 -10.55 -2.62
CA ARG A 16 13.34 -9.31 -3.33
C ARG A 16 12.12 -8.59 -2.73
N ARG A 17 11.33 -9.25 -1.90
CA ARG A 17 10.11 -8.71 -1.27
C ARG A 17 10.32 -7.37 -0.53
N PRO A 18 11.40 -7.17 0.25
CA PRO A 18 11.58 -5.91 0.99
C PRO A 18 11.76 -4.68 0.08
N ARG A 19 12.24 -4.86 -1.16
CA ARG A 19 12.47 -3.76 -2.11
C ARG A 19 11.26 -3.45 -2.98
N LEU A 20 10.24 -4.29 -2.97
CA LEU A 20 9.08 -4.19 -3.85
C LEU A 20 7.87 -3.48 -3.22
N GLY A 21 7.89 -3.21 -1.91
CA GLY A 21 6.78 -2.52 -1.23
C GLY A 21 6.45 -1.16 -1.86
N VAL A 22 7.43 -0.28 -2.01
CA VAL A 22 7.24 1.06 -2.62
C VAL A 22 6.88 0.96 -4.11
N PRO A 23 7.58 0.18 -4.96
CA PRO A 23 7.16 -0.01 -6.36
C PRO A 23 5.72 -0.51 -6.53
N LEU A 24 5.26 -1.42 -5.67
CA LEU A 24 3.89 -1.95 -5.72
C LEU A 24 2.86 -0.91 -5.29
N LEU A 25 3.15 -0.09 -4.28
CA LEU A 25 2.29 1.04 -3.89
C LEU A 25 2.20 2.09 -5.00
N ILE A 26 3.31 2.37 -5.71
CA ILE A 26 3.30 3.24 -6.88
C ILE A 26 2.43 2.63 -7.98
N LEU A 27 2.63 1.35 -8.32
CA LEU A 27 1.83 0.64 -9.31
C LEU A 27 0.33 0.61 -8.97
N LEU A 28 -0.01 0.58 -7.67
CA LEU A 28 -1.41 0.63 -7.22
C LEU A 28 -2.07 1.98 -7.53
N ALA A 29 -1.34 3.09 -7.41
CA ALA A 29 -1.89 4.43 -7.56
C ALA A 29 -1.77 4.98 -8.99
N THR A 30 -0.65 4.76 -9.67
CA THR A 30 -0.33 5.38 -10.97
C THR A 30 -1.38 5.12 -12.07
N PRO A 31 -1.94 3.91 -12.26
CA PRO A 31 -2.94 3.69 -13.31
C PRO A 31 -4.21 4.54 -13.13
N TYR A 32 -4.57 4.86 -11.88
CA TYR A 32 -5.76 5.67 -11.59
C TYR A 32 -5.57 7.14 -11.90
N THR A 33 -4.35 7.68 -12.02
CA THR A 33 -4.15 9.07 -12.45
C THR A 33 -4.54 9.29 -13.91
N LEU A 34 -4.62 8.22 -14.72
CA LEU A 34 -5.09 8.28 -16.09
C LEU A 34 -6.59 8.57 -16.20
N PHE A 35 -7.36 8.45 -15.10
CA PHE A 35 -8.79 8.75 -15.11
C PHE A 35 -9.10 10.22 -15.39
N ALA A 36 -8.14 11.13 -15.17
CA ALA A 36 -8.23 12.52 -15.61
C ALA A 36 -8.40 12.67 -17.13
N LEU A 37 -7.93 11.69 -17.91
CA LEU A 37 -8.06 11.67 -19.36
C LEU A 37 -9.40 11.08 -19.85
N HIS A 38 -10.31 10.76 -18.93
CA HIS A 38 -11.62 10.15 -19.23
C HIS A 38 -11.49 8.90 -20.13
N PRO A 39 -10.74 7.87 -19.69
CA PRO A 39 -10.47 6.68 -20.48
C PRO A 39 -11.76 5.93 -20.81
N SER A 40 -11.79 5.24 -21.95
CA SER A 40 -12.90 4.35 -22.29
C SER A 40 -13.01 3.20 -21.26
N VAL A 41 -14.21 2.64 -21.11
CA VAL A 41 -14.50 1.58 -20.12
C VAL A 41 -13.51 0.40 -20.19
N PRO A 42 -13.10 -0.11 -21.37
CA PRO A 42 -12.09 -1.17 -21.44
C PRO A 42 -10.72 -0.74 -20.90
N LEU A 43 -10.30 0.50 -21.17
CA LEU A 43 -9.02 1.02 -20.70
C LEU A 43 -9.04 1.26 -19.18
N ALA A 44 -10.18 1.73 -18.64
CA ALA A 44 -10.40 1.84 -17.20
C ALA A 44 -10.32 0.47 -16.51
N ALA A 45 -10.92 -0.57 -17.11
CA ALA A 45 -10.84 -1.93 -16.59
C ALA A 45 -9.41 -2.49 -16.60
N LEU A 46 -8.65 -2.25 -17.68
CA LEU A 46 -7.23 -2.61 -17.76
C LEU A 46 -6.39 -1.89 -16.70
N ALA A 47 -6.61 -0.58 -16.50
CA ALA A 47 -5.94 0.19 -15.46
C ALA A 47 -6.22 -0.35 -14.06
N ALA A 48 -7.49 -0.68 -13.75
CA ALA A 48 -7.87 -1.29 -12.48
C ALA A 48 -7.27 -2.70 -12.28
N THR A 49 -7.16 -3.47 -13.36
CA THR A 49 -6.53 -4.80 -13.35
C THR A 49 -5.04 -4.68 -13.06
N LEU A 50 -4.36 -3.73 -13.70
CA LEU A 50 -2.93 -3.47 -13.48
C LEU A 50 -2.67 -2.94 -12.06
N ALA A 51 -3.49 -1.99 -11.59
CA ALA A 51 -3.43 -1.47 -10.23
C ALA A 51 -3.62 -2.57 -9.19
N SER A 52 -4.46 -3.57 -9.48
CA SER A 52 -4.74 -4.67 -8.56
C SER A 52 -3.50 -5.51 -8.20
N VAL A 53 -2.46 -5.50 -9.04
CA VAL A 53 -1.17 -6.15 -8.76
C VAL A 53 -0.46 -5.44 -7.59
N GLY A 54 -0.61 -4.12 -7.47
CA GLY A 54 -0.01 -3.32 -6.42
C GLY A 54 -0.48 -3.67 -5.00
N PHE A 55 -1.64 -4.33 -4.85
CA PHE A 55 -2.12 -4.81 -3.54
C PHE A 55 -1.18 -5.83 -2.88
N GLY A 56 -0.27 -6.47 -3.63
CA GLY A 56 0.77 -7.32 -3.03
C GLY A 56 1.70 -6.58 -2.07
N ALA A 57 1.70 -5.23 -2.07
CA ALA A 57 2.37 -4.42 -1.05
C ALA A 57 1.84 -4.69 0.37
N SER A 58 0.58 -5.09 0.53
CA SER A 58 -0.02 -5.40 1.84
C SER A 58 0.69 -6.55 2.53
N LEU A 59 1.00 -7.62 1.78
CA LEU A 59 1.72 -8.79 2.31
C LEU A 59 3.12 -8.41 2.79
N ILE A 60 3.84 -7.58 2.04
CA ILE A 60 5.18 -7.10 2.42
C ILE A 60 5.12 -6.26 3.71
N GLN A 61 4.09 -5.42 3.85
CA GLN A 61 3.89 -4.60 5.05
C GLN A 61 3.52 -5.47 6.26
N GLN A 62 2.68 -6.48 6.08
CA GLN A 62 2.34 -7.46 7.13
C GLN A 62 3.56 -8.27 7.58
N GLU A 63 4.36 -8.78 6.64
CA GLU A 63 5.63 -9.47 6.95
C GLU A 63 6.58 -8.56 7.76
N ARG A 64 6.65 -7.27 7.42
CA ARG A 64 7.48 -6.29 8.14
C ARG A 64 6.95 -6.00 9.56
N LEU A 65 5.64 -5.85 9.71
CA LEU A 65 4.99 -5.63 11.01
C LEU A 65 5.28 -6.80 11.96
N LEU A 66 5.09 -8.03 11.47
CA LEU A 66 5.34 -9.24 12.26
C LEU A 66 6.81 -9.36 12.67
N ARG A 67 7.76 -9.04 11.78
CA ARG A 67 9.19 -9.03 12.12
C ARG A 67 9.58 -8.01 13.20
N LEU A 68 8.79 -6.95 13.37
CA LEU A 68 9.00 -5.88 14.35
C LEU A 68 8.22 -6.12 15.65
N THR A 69 7.28 -7.05 15.66
CA THR A 69 6.41 -7.30 16.81
C THR A 69 6.93 -8.52 17.58
N PRO A 70 7.02 -8.47 18.91
CA PRO A 70 7.29 -9.65 19.73
C PRO A 70 6.24 -10.75 19.47
N ASP A 71 6.65 -12.02 19.52
CA ASP A 71 5.78 -13.15 19.18
C ASP A 71 4.48 -13.16 20.01
N ASP A 72 4.58 -12.85 21.31
CA ASP A 72 3.43 -12.79 22.24
C ASP A 72 2.40 -11.70 21.90
N LEU A 73 2.79 -10.67 21.14
CA LEU A 73 1.94 -9.53 20.77
C LEU A 73 1.51 -9.55 19.31
N SER A 74 1.94 -10.55 18.52
CA SER A 74 1.68 -10.61 17.08
C SER A 74 0.18 -10.64 16.74
N GLY A 75 -0.64 -11.33 17.54
CA GLY A 75 -2.09 -11.36 17.38
C GLY A 75 -2.73 -9.97 17.58
N HIS A 76 -2.29 -9.23 18.60
CA HIS A 76 -2.77 -7.87 18.87
C HIS A 76 -2.35 -6.88 17.78
N ALA A 77 -1.11 -6.97 17.32
CA ALA A 77 -0.59 -6.12 16.25
C ALA A 77 -1.34 -6.35 14.93
N LEU A 78 -1.62 -7.61 14.57
CA LEU A 78 -2.41 -7.94 13.38
C LEU A 78 -3.88 -7.49 13.52
N GLY A 79 -4.46 -7.63 14.72
CA GLY A 79 -5.80 -7.14 15.02
C GLY A 79 -5.89 -5.62 14.84
N LEU A 80 -4.95 -4.87 15.42
CA LEU A 80 -4.88 -3.41 15.29
C LEU A 80 -4.65 -2.97 13.85
N HIS A 81 -3.73 -3.64 13.14
CA HIS A 81 -3.47 -3.37 11.72
C HIS A 81 -4.75 -3.55 10.88
N SER A 82 -5.48 -4.64 11.08
CA SER A 82 -6.70 -4.94 10.33
C SER A 82 -7.83 -3.97 10.65
N ALA A 83 -8.06 -3.67 11.94
CA ALA A 83 -9.07 -2.72 12.37
C ALA A 83 -8.78 -1.30 11.85
N GLY A 84 -7.52 -0.87 11.90
CA GLY A 84 -7.07 0.40 11.34
C GLY A 84 -7.29 0.46 9.83
N MET A 85 -6.89 -0.58 9.10
CA MET A 85 -7.09 -0.68 7.65
C MET A 85 -8.57 -0.58 7.27
N LEU A 86 -9.47 -1.30 7.94
CA LEU A 86 -10.90 -1.26 7.65
C LEU A 86 -11.51 0.11 7.94
N THR A 87 -11.13 0.72 9.07
CA THR A 87 -11.59 2.06 9.47
C THR A 87 -11.20 3.10 8.43
N PHE A 88 -9.92 3.13 8.03
CA PHE A 88 -9.43 4.08 7.05
C PHE A 88 -9.93 3.81 5.64
N GLN A 89 -10.20 2.55 5.27
CA GLN A 89 -10.89 2.23 4.01
C GLN A 89 -12.30 2.83 3.98
N GLY A 90 -13.08 2.67 5.06
CA GLY A 90 -14.41 3.26 5.18
C GLY A 90 -14.38 4.79 5.09
N LEU A 91 -13.45 5.42 5.82
CA LEU A 91 -13.25 6.88 5.77
C LEU A 91 -12.86 7.36 4.36
N SER A 92 -11.90 6.67 3.74
CA SER A 92 -11.42 7.02 2.40
C SER A 92 -12.51 6.85 1.33
N ALA A 93 -13.28 5.75 1.41
CA ALA A 93 -14.41 5.52 0.51
C ALA A 93 -15.49 6.59 0.66
N THR A 94 -15.79 6.99 1.91
CA THR A 94 -16.74 8.06 2.20
C THR A 94 -16.27 9.39 1.61
N LEU A 95 -15.01 9.78 1.86
CA LEU A 95 -14.41 11.01 1.33
C LEU A 95 -14.39 11.00 -0.21
N ALA A 96 -13.95 9.89 -0.82
CA ALA A 96 -13.92 9.74 -2.27
C ALA A 96 -15.33 9.85 -2.88
N GLY A 97 -16.33 9.23 -2.25
CA GLY A 97 -17.72 9.31 -2.67
C GLY A 97 -18.28 10.73 -2.60
N VAL A 98 -18.02 11.46 -1.50
CA VAL A 98 -18.42 12.86 -1.35
C VAL A 98 -17.77 13.73 -2.42
N VAL A 99 -16.46 13.60 -2.64
CA VAL A 99 -15.75 14.34 -3.69
C VAL A 99 -16.32 14.00 -5.07
N ALA A 100 -16.63 12.73 -5.34
CA ALA A 100 -17.21 12.31 -6.62
C ALA A 100 -18.60 12.91 -6.86
N GLN A 101 -19.43 13.02 -5.82
CA GLN A 101 -20.76 13.66 -5.91
C GLN A 101 -20.67 15.17 -6.16
N LEU A 102 -19.68 15.84 -5.55
CA LEU A 102 -19.49 17.29 -5.68
C LEU A 102 -18.73 17.70 -6.96
N THR A 103 -17.98 16.78 -7.56
CA THR A 103 -17.14 17.06 -8.74
C THR A 103 -17.46 16.09 -9.86
N SER A 104 -16.76 14.96 -9.93
CA SER A 104 -17.03 13.82 -10.80
C SER A 104 -16.28 12.59 -10.28
N PRO A 105 -16.68 11.37 -10.66
CA PRO A 105 -15.91 10.15 -10.35
C PRO A 105 -14.46 10.21 -10.84
N ALA A 106 -14.22 10.76 -12.03
CA ALA A 106 -12.88 10.87 -12.62
C ALA A 106 -11.97 11.78 -11.77
N THR A 107 -12.49 12.93 -11.33
CA THR A 107 -11.77 13.88 -10.47
C THR A 107 -11.46 13.24 -9.11
N ALA A 108 -12.45 12.60 -8.48
CA ALA A 108 -12.26 11.95 -7.18
C ALA A 108 -11.20 10.85 -7.23
N MET A 109 -11.26 9.96 -8.23
CA MET A 109 -10.29 8.87 -8.41
C MET A 109 -8.87 9.42 -8.64
N THR A 110 -8.74 10.48 -9.45
CA THR A 110 -7.45 11.12 -9.72
C THR A 110 -6.86 11.76 -8.45
N LEU A 111 -7.67 12.47 -7.66
CA LEU A 111 -7.23 13.13 -6.43
C LEU A 111 -6.78 12.11 -5.38
N VAL A 112 -7.54 11.03 -5.18
CA VAL A 112 -7.20 9.97 -4.24
C VAL A 112 -5.92 9.25 -4.69
N ALA A 113 -5.76 8.99 -5.98
CA ALA A 113 -4.53 8.41 -6.53
C ALA A 113 -3.31 9.32 -6.33
N ALA A 114 -3.44 10.61 -6.61
CA ALA A 114 -2.36 11.58 -6.41
C ALA A 114 -1.98 11.73 -4.92
N ALA A 115 -2.96 11.75 -4.02
CA ALA A 115 -2.72 11.78 -2.58
C ALA A 115 -1.98 10.52 -2.11
N SER A 116 -2.42 9.34 -2.56
CA SER A 116 -1.77 8.06 -2.26
C SER A 116 -0.32 8.01 -2.74
N LEU A 117 -0.07 8.49 -3.97
CA LEU A 117 1.28 8.57 -4.53
C LEU A 117 2.16 9.53 -3.72
N SER A 118 1.64 10.70 -3.35
CA SER A 118 2.35 11.69 -2.54
C SER A 118 2.75 11.14 -1.18
N VAL A 119 1.83 10.46 -0.48
CA VAL A 119 2.11 9.78 0.79
C VAL A 119 3.16 8.68 0.60
N THR A 120 3.01 7.86 -0.44
CA THR A 120 3.95 6.76 -0.75
C THR A 120 5.37 7.29 -0.98
N LEU A 121 5.52 8.35 -1.79
CA LEU A 121 6.83 8.95 -2.08
C LEU A 121 7.44 9.60 -0.83
N THR A 122 6.62 10.26 -0.01
CA THR A 122 7.06 10.87 1.26
C THR A 122 7.58 9.81 2.24
N LEU A 123 6.91 8.65 2.30
CA LEU A 123 7.26 7.55 3.21
C LEU A 123 8.28 6.56 2.63
N ALA A 124 8.62 6.67 1.34
CA ALA A 124 9.46 5.70 0.65
C ALA A 124 10.79 5.46 1.36
N LYS A 125 11.44 6.50 1.87
CA LYS A 125 12.71 6.39 2.60
C LYS A 125 12.59 5.54 3.87
N GLY A 126 11.51 5.71 4.65
CA GLY A 126 11.24 4.92 5.86
C GLY A 126 10.78 3.49 5.56
N LEU A 127 10.13 3.28 4.42
CA LEU A 127 9.75 1.95 3.93
C LEU A 127 10.95 1.12 3.46
N HIS A 128 12.01 1.76 2.97
CA HIS A 128 13.24 1.11 2.51
C HIS A 128 14.31 0.89 3.59
N ALA A 129 14.16 1.48 4.78
CA ALA A 129 15.16 1.37 5.85
C ALA A 129 15.40 -0.10 6.27
N PRO A 130 16.64 -0.63 6.17
CA PRO A 130 16.97 -1.99 6.61
C PRO A 130 16.71 -2.19 8.10
N LEU A 131 16.00 -3.27 8.45
CA LEU A 131 15.65 -3.61 9.85
C LEU A 131 16.88 -3.84 10.75
N GLU A 132 18.04 -4.13 10.15
CA GLU A 132 19.34 -4.32 10.83
C GLU A 132 19.81 -3.07 11.58
N LEU A 133 19.53 -1.86 11.06
CA LEU A 133 19.92 -0.58 11.66
C LEU A 133 19.15 -0.27 12.95
N SER A 134 17.95 -0.84 13.13
CA SER A 134 17.13 -0.59 14.32
C SER A 134 17.60 -1.44 15.51
N LYS A 135 18.04 -2.68 15.27
CA LYS A 135 18.56 -3.57 16.32
C LYS A 135 19.95 -3.16 16.82
N THR A 136 20.76 -2.51 15.99
CA THR A 136 22.10 -2.03 16.38
C THR A 136 22.07 -0.75 17.21
N VAL A 137 21.02 0.08 17.09
CA VAL A 137 20.87 1.30 17.90
C VAL A 137 20.40 0.97 19.32
N GLU A 138 19.58 -0.07 19.49
CA GLU A 138 19.04 -0.48 20.80
C GLU A 138 20.05 -1.25 21.66
N HIS A 139 21.14 -1.76 21.06
CA HIS A 139 22.16 -2.54 21.75
C HIS A 139 23.48 -1.80 21.98
N ARG A 140 23.49 -0.46 21.92
CA ARG A 140 24.64 0.32 22.41
C ARG A 140 24.47 0.49 23.93
N PRO A 141 25.16 -0.27 24.80
CA PRO A 141 25.14 -0.02 26.23
C PRO A 141 25.67 1.40 26.45
N THR A 142 24.87 2.24 27.10
CA THR A 142 25.35 3.48 27.69
C THR A 142 26.27 3.10 28.84
N SER A 143 27.57 3.04 28.55
CA SER A 143 28.65 2.99 29.55
C SER A 143 28.67 4.25 30.38
#